data_AF-R0DAG4-F1
#
_entry.id   AF-R0DAG4-F1
#
_cell.length_a   1.000
_cell.length_b   1.000
_cell.length_c   1.000
_cell.angle_alpha   90.00
_cell.angle_beta   90.00
_cell.angle_gamma   90.00
#
_symmetry.space_group_name_H-M   'P 1'
#
loop_
_entity.id
_entity.type
_entity.pdbx_description
1 polymer ?
#
loop_
_entity_poly.entity_id
_entity_poly.type
_entity_poly.pdbx_seq_one_letter_code
_entity_poly.pdbx_strand_id
1 'polypeptide(L)'
;MIVKAIPKNIKVAIGSAIGFYIAYLGFKNLGIGIFTNGIGMGNFMEPAIFIALLGLILIAILTAYRVKGAILTGIITVTVMGIPLGVTTLPDTFIKMPDFSSWGNIVFSFDFKGLLSFQAIIYVFIAFCGDFFSTLGTVLGAAGKAGMLDEDGNMPGMPMSILRVL
;
A
#
# COMPACT_ATOMS: atom_id res chain seq x y z
N MET A 1 24.59 2.05 -7.45
CA MET A 1 25.64 2.24 -6.42
C MET A 1 25.07 2.20 -5.00
N ILE A 2 24.00 2.95 -4.69
CA ILE A 2 23.40 3.00 -3.34
C ILE A 2 22.90 1.64 -2.82
N VAL A 3 22.21 0.85 -3.65
CA VAL A 3 21.71 -0.48 -3.24
C VAL A 3 22.85 -1.43 -2.84
N LYS A 4 24.03 -1.34 -3.49
CA LYS A 4 25.18 -2.17 -3.14
C LYS A 4 25.83 -1.78 -1.81
N ALA A 5 25.65 -0.54 -1.35
CA ALA A 5 26.14 -0.07 -0.06
C ALA A 5 25.27 -0.57 1.12
N ILE A 6 24.04 -0.98 0.86
CA ILE A 6 23.13 -1.51 1.88
C ILE A 6 23.43 -3.01 2.08
N PRO A 7 23.68 -3.48 3.31
CA PRO A 7 23.92 -4.90 3.58
C PRO A 7 22.66 -5.72 3.28
N LYS A 8 22.86 -6.97 2.83
CA LYS A 8 21.79 -7.91 2.43
C LYS A 8 20.68 -8.03 3.47
N ASN A 9 21.03 -8.09 4.76
CA ASN A 9 20.09 -8.23 5.86
C ASN A 9 19.09 -7.06 5.91
N ILE A 10 19.55 -5.83 5.65
CA ILE A 10 18.69 -4.63 5.65
C ILE A 10 17.75 -4.64 4.43
N LYS A 11 18.21 -5.10 3.27
CA LYS A 11 17.37 -5.21 2.06
C LYS A 11 16.19 -6.16 2.27
N VAL A 12 16.46 -7.33 2.84
CA VAL A 12 15.42 -8.33 3.14
C VAL A 12 14.48 -7.82 4.24
N ALA A 13 15.03 -7.16 5.26
CA ALA A 13 14.25 -6.58 6.35
C ALA A 13 13.27 -5.50 5.85
N ILE A 14 13.67 -4.62 4.91
CA ILE A 14 12.80 -3.59 4.34
C ILE A 14 11.57 -4.22 3.69
N GLY A 15 11.74 -5.24 2.84
CA GLY A 15 10.63 -5.93 2.19
C GLY A 15 9.68 -6.59 3.18
N SER A 16 10.22 -7.26 4.21
CA SER A 16 9.42 -7.87 5.28
C SER A 16 8.64 -6.83 6.10
N ALA A 17 9.30 -5.75 6.51
CA ALA A 17 8.69 -4.68 7.30
C ALA A 17 7.51 -4.01 6.58
N ILE A 18 7.67 -3.72 5.28
CA ILE A 18 6.60 -3.13 4.45
C ILE A 18 5.44 -4.12 4.30
N GLY A 19 5.72 -5.41 4.09
CA GLY A 19 4.68 -6.44 4.01
C GLY A 19 3.84 -6.53 5.29
N PHE A 20 4.50 -6.57 6.46
CA PHE A 20 3.81 -6.55 7.74
C PHE A 20 3.06 -5.24 8.00
N TYR A 21 3.60 -4.10 7.56
CA TYR A 21 2.91 -2.81 7.68
C TYR A 21 1.63 -2.76 6.86
N ILE A 22 1.64 -3.24 5.61
CA ILE A 22 0.44 -3.32 4.76
C ILE A 22 -0.57 -4.30 5.37
N ALA A 23 -0.12 -5.45 5.88
CA ALA A 23 -0.98 -6.40 6.57
C ALA A 23 -1.65 -5.76 7.79
N TYR A 24 -0.88 -5.07 8.63
CA TYR A 24 -1.39 -4.33 9.78
C TYR A 24 -2.45 -3.29 9.40
N LEU A 25 -2.21 -2.48 8.36
CA LEU A 25 -3.20 -1.53 7.85
C LEU A 25 -4.48 -2.23 7.40
N GLY A 26 -4.36 -3.40 6.74
CA GLY A 26 -5.50 -4.25 6.42
C GLY A 26 -6.31 -4.65 7.65
N PHE A 27 -5.66 -5.25 8.66
CA PHE A 27 -6.33 -5.67 9.89
C PHE A 27 -7.01 -4.50 10.63
N LYS A 28 -6.37 -3.33 10.65
CA LYS A 28 -6.90 -2.11 11.27
C LYS A 28 -8.11 -1.58 10.50
N ASN A 29 -8.02 -1.49 9.18
CA ASN A 29 -9.10 -0.95 8.33
C ASN A 29 -10.32 -1.88 8.27
N LEU A 30 -10.09 -3.19 8.37
CA LEU A 30 -11.17 -4.17 8.46
C LEU A 30 -11.85 -4.18 9.83
N GLY A 31 -11.25 -3.55 10.85
CA GLY A 31 -11.78 -3.58 12.21
C GLY A 31 -11.55 -4.92 12.92
N ILE A 32 -10.65 -5.79 12.42
CA ILE A 32 -10.29 -7.08 13.06
C ILE A 32 -9.44 -6.84 14.31
N GLY A 33 -8.59 -5.81 14.28
CA GLY A 33 -7.73 -5.39 15.40
C GLY A 33 -7.97 -3.93 15.75
N ILE A 34 -8.29 -3.67 17.02
CA ILE A 34 -8.35 -2.32 17.58
C ILE A 34 -7.00 -2.03 18.20
N PHE A 35 -6.32 -0.99 17.72
CA PHE A 35 -4.94 -0.66 18.11
C PHE A 35 -4.83 0.66 18.88
N THR A 36 -5.94 1.15 19.46
CA THR A 36 -6.00 2.47 20.10
C THR A 36 -5.49 2.46 21.54
N ASN A 37 -5.62 1.35 22.29
CA ASN A 37 -5.20 1.24 23.70
C ASN A 37 -4.55 -0.12 24.05
N GLY A 38 -3.99 -0.82 23.06
CA GLY A 38 -3.47 -2.19 23.19
C GLY A 38 -3.88 -3.05 21.99
N ILE A 39 -3.56 -4.34 22.01
CA ILE A 39 -4.05 -5.30 20.99
C ILE A 39 -5.44 -5.76 21.43
N GLY A 40 -6.49 -5.11 20.90
CA GLY A 40 -7.88 -5.49 21.11
C GLY A 40 -8.43 -6.29 19.93
N MET A 41 -9.28 -7.28 20.20
CA MET A 41 -10.04 -7.96 19.14
C MET A 41 -11.21 -7.09 18.69
N GLY A 42 -11.39 -7.00 17.38
CA GLY A 42 -12.54 -6.37 16.76
C GLY A 42 -13.86 -7.10 16.99
N ASN A 43 -14.97 -6.46 16.65
CA ASN A 43 -16.28 -7.09 16.73
C ASN A 43 -16.53 -7.97 15.50
N PHE A 44 -16.19 -9.26 15.58
CA PHE A 44 -16.40 -10.23 14.49
C PHE A 44 -17.88 -10.45 14.10
N MET A 45 -18.84 -9.94 14.88
CA MET A 45 -20.25 -9.98 14.50
C MET A 45 -20.62 -8.89 13.48
N GLU A 46 -19.69 -8.00 13.14
CA GLU A 46 -19.93 -6.98 12.13
C GLU A 46 -19.88 -7.60 10.71
N PRO A 47 -20.94 -7.41 9.89
CA PRO A 47 -21.00 -7.98 8.54
C PRO A 47 -19.80 -7.62 7.65
N ALA A 48 -19.19 -6.46 7.88
CA ALA A 48 -18.02 -6.00 7.16
C ALA A 48 -16.80 -6.92 7.31
N ILE A 49 -16.54 -7.42 8.51
CA ILE A 49 -15.40 -8.32 8.78
C ILE A 49 -15.61 -9.65 8.07
N PHE A 50 -16.83 -10.17 8.08
CA PHE A 50 -17.16 -11.45 7.43
C PHE A 50 -16.98 -11.38 5.91
N ILE A 51 -17.49 -10.32 5.27
CA ILE A 51 -17.34 -10.08 3.83
C ILE A 51 -15.86 -9.91 3.46
N ALA A 52 -15.08 -9.21 4.28
CA ALA A 52 -13.66 -9.03 4.05
C ALA A 52 -12.86 -10.33 4.18
N LEU A 53 -13.15 -11.17 5.18
CA LEU A 53 -12.54 -12.48 5.34
C LEU A 53 -12.89 -13.41 4.17
N LEU A 54 -14.17 -13.44 3.77
CA LEU A 54 -14.62 -14.19 2.61
C LEU A 54 -13.92 -13.71 1.34
N GLY A 55 -13.78 -12.40 1.18
CA GLY A 55 -13.03 -11.79 0.10
C GLY A 55 -11.55 -12.15 0.06
N LEU A 56 -10.88 -12.14 1.21
CA LEU A 56 -9.49 -12.56 1.34
C LEU A 56 -9.31 -14.03 0.92
N ILE A 57 -10.19 -14.91 1.40
CA ILE A 57 -10.20 -16.34 1.04
C ILE A 57 -10.44 -16.50 -0.46
N LEU A 58 -11.41 -15.77 -1.02
CA LEU A 58 -11.73 -15.81 -2.45
C LEU A 58 -10.54 -15.38 -3.31
N ILE A 59 -9.89 -14.26 -2.97
CA ILE A 59 -8.68 -13.79 -3.67
C ILE A 59 -7.56 -14.85 -3.57
N ALA A 60 -7.36 -15.45 -2.39
CA ALA A 60 -6.35 -16.49 -2.19
C ALA A 60 -6.62 -17.72 -3.05
N ILE A 61 -7.88 -18.18 -3.12
CA ILE A 61 -8.31 -19.31 -3.96
C ILE A 61 -8.10 -18.99 -5.44
N LEU A 62 -8.60 -17.84 -5.93
CA LEU A 62 -8.42 -17.45 -7.34
C LEU A 62 -6.93 -17.31 -7.72
N THR A 63 -6.11 -16.83 -6.78
CA THR A 63 -4.66 -16.74 -6.95
C THR A 63 -4.02 -18.12 -7.00
N ALA A 64 -4.45 -19.06 -6.17
CA ALA A 64 -3.99 -20.45 -6.19
C ALA A 64 -4.33 -21.15 -7.51
N TYR A 65 -5.52 -20.87 -8.07
CA TYR A 65 -5.93 -21.34 -9.41
C TYR A 65 -5.27 -20.56 -10.57
N ARG A 66 -4.33 -19.64 -10.28
CA ARG A 66 -3.59 -18.84 -11.27
C ARG A 66 -4.49 -18.08 -12.27
N VAL A 67 -5.63 -17.59 -11.81
CA VAL A 67 -6.52 -16.76 -12.64
C VAL A 67 -5.87 -15.39 -12.86
N LYS A 68 -5.75 -14.97 -14.13
CA LYS A 68 -5.25 -13.64 -14.49
C LYS A 68 -6.21 -12.58 -13.94
N GLY A 69 -5.71 -11.70 -13.06
CA GLY A 69 -6.56 -10.70 -12.41
C GLY A 69 -7.34 -11.21 -11.19
N ALA A 70 -6.89 -12.29 -10.53
CA ALA A 70 -7.48 -12.84 -9.31
C ALA A 70 -7.79 -11.77 -8.24
N ILE A 71 -6.85 -10.85 -8.01
CA ILE A 71 -7.03 -9.76 -7.04
C ILE A 71 -8.13 -8.81 -7.48
N LEU A 72 -8.12 -8.36 -8.75
CA LEU A 72 -9.10 -7.42 -9.27
C LEU A 72 -10.53 -8.01 -9.28
N THR A 73 -10.66 -9.24 -9.78
CA THR A 73 -11.93 -9.97 -9.79
C THR A 73 -12.45 -10.23 -8.39
N GLY A 74 -11.56 -10.53 -7.44
CA GLY A 74 -11.91 -10.65 -6.03
C GLY A 74 -12.43 -9.35 -5.43
N ILE A 75 -11.74 -8.21 -5.67
CA ILE A 75 -12.21 -6.89 -5.21
C ILE A 75 -13.61 -6.61 -5.75
N ILE A 76 -13.83 -6.76 -7.07
CA ILE A 76 -15.14 -6.52 -7.70
C ILE A 76 -16.23 -7.41 -7.06
N THR A 77 -15.94 -8.70 -6.89
CA THR A 77 -16.90 -9.66 -6.33
C THR A 77 -17.28 -9.30 -4.90
N VAL A 78 -16.29 -8.94 -4.08
CA VAL A 78 -16.48 -8.54 -2.67
C VAL A 78 -17.25 -7.24 -2.56
N THR A 79 -16.95 -6.25 -3.41
CA THR A 79 -17.69 -4.99 -3.46
C THR A 79 -19.15 -5.22 -3.84
N VAL A 80 -19.43 -6.05 -4.86
CA VAL A 80 -20.80 -6.39 -5.26
C VAL A 80 -21.55 -7.12 -4.14
N MET A 81 -20.87 -8.02 -3.41
CA MET A 81 -21.42 -8.72 -2.25
C MET A 81 -21.64 -7.78 -1.04
N GLY A 82 -20.86 -6.70 -0.93
CA GLY A 82 -20.96 -5.68 0.11
C GLY A 82 -22.16 -4.74 0.00
N ILE A 83 -22.68 -4.54 -1.22
CA ILE A 83 -23.86 -3.70 -1.49
C ILE A 83 -25.13 -4.22 -0.80
N PRO A 84 -25.58 -5.48 -0.99
CA PRO A 84 -26.81 -5.98 -0.37
C PRO A 84 -26.73 -6.07 1.15
N LEU A 85 -25.53 -6.14 1.72
CA LEU A 85 -25.28 -6.20 3.16
C LEU A 85 -25.17 -4.82 3.80
N GLY A 86 -25.32 -3.72 3.04
CA GLY A 86 -25.27 -2.34 3.52
C GLY A 86 -23.87 -1.88 3.97
N VAL A 87 -22.84 -2.71 3.77
CA VAL A 87 -21.44 -2.41 4.11
C VAL A 87 -20.82 -1.49 3.06
N THR A 88 -21.24 -1.62 1.80
CA THR A 88 -20.81 -0.74 0.71
C THR A 88 -21.95 0.22 0.36
N THR A 89 -21.78 1.49 0.68
CA THR A 89 -22.70 2.54 0.24
C THR A 89 -22.40 2.90 -1.21
N LEU A 90 -23.41 2.79 -2.06
CA LEU A 90 -23.32 3.34 -3.41
C LEU A 90 -23.32 4.87 -3.29
N PRO A 91 -22.42 5.58 -3.97
CA PRO A 91 -22.47 7.03 -3.98
C PRO A 91 -23.80 7.48 -4.59
N ASP A 92 -24.51 8.39 -3.92
CA ASP A 92 -25.80 8.96 -4.38
C ASP A 92 -25.73 9.60 -5.77
N THR A 93 -24.52 9.86 -6.27
CA THR A 93 -24.27 10.42 -7.59
C THR A 93 -23.10 9.68 -8.25
N PHE A 94 -23.34 9.08 -9.42
CA PHE A 94 -22.31 8.43 -10.25
C PHE A 94 -21.24 9.42 -10.76
N ILE A 95 -21.55 10.71 -10.74
CA ILE A 95 -20.65 11.80 -11.15
C ILE A 95 -20.65 12.83 -10.01
N LYS A 96 -19.73 12.69 -9.06
CA LYS A 96 -19.34 13.81 -8.22
C LYS A 96 -18.36 14.66 -9.03
N MET A 97 -18.77 15.87 -9.40
CA MET A 97 -17.84 16.85 -9.96
C MET A 97 -16.78 17.15 -8.88
N PRO A 98 -15.47 17.13 -9.20
CA PRO A 98 -14.45 17.53 -8.26
C PRO A 98 -14.75 18.94 -7.79
N ASP A 99 -14.74 19.16 -6.48
CA ASP A 99 -14.94 20.50 -5.94
C ASP A 99 -13.66 21.32 -6.16
N PHE A 100 -13.69 22.19 -7.17
CA PHE A 100 -12.59 23.09 -7.50
C PHE A 100 -12.58 24.37 -6.64
N SER A 101 -13.54 24.56 -5.74
CA SER A 101 -13.61 25.75 -4.86
C SER A 101 -12.36 25.93 -4.00
N SER A 102 -11.67 24.83 -3.68
CA SER A 102 -10.47 24.84 -2.82
C SER A 102 -9.15 24.91 -3.60
N TRP A 103 -9.15 24.83 -4.93
CA TRP A 103 -7.91 24.86 -5.74
C TRP A 103 -7.16 26.18 -5.59
N GLY A 104 -7.87 27.30 -5.50
CA GLY A 104 -7.26 28.63 -5.34
C GLY A 104 -6.41 28.75 -4.06
N ASN A 105 -6.79 28.06 -2.99
CA ASN A 105 -6.06 28.06 -1.72
C ASN A 105 -4.88 27.07 -1.68
N ILE A 106 -4.80 26.11 -2.61
CA ILE A 106 -3.78 25.06 -2.59
C ILE A 106 -2.67 25.33 -3.62
N VAL A 107 -3.03 25.82 -4.80
CA VAL A 107 -2.10 25.93 -5.94
C VAL A 107 -1.08 27.08 -5.76
N PHE A 108 -1.35 28.06 -4.89
CA PHE A 108 -0.48 29.23 -4.69
C PHE A 108 -0.15 29.57 -3.23
N SER A 109 -0.59 28.77 -2.26
CA SER A 109 -0.24 28.97 -0.84
C SER A 109 1.11 28.33 -0.49
N PHE A 110 2.17 28.75 -1.16
CA PHE A 110 3.53 28.30 -0.84
C PHE A 110 4.07 29.04 0.39
N ASP A 111 4.07 28.37 1.54
CA ASP A 111 4.73 28.88 2.74
C ASP A 111 6.24 28.58 2.71
N PHE A 112 7.00 29.38 1.95
CA PHE A 112 8.46 29.26 1.90
C PHE A 112 9.13 29.52 3.27
N LYS A 113 8.47 30.27 4.16
CA LYS A 113 8.97 30.58 5.50
C LYS A 113 8.84 29.36 6.42
N GLY A 114 7.72 28.64 6.34
CA GLY A 114 7.53 27.33 6.94
C GLY A 114 8.43 26.26 6.32
N LEU A 115 8.63 26.27 5.00
CA LEU A 115 9.44 25.30 4.27
C LEU A 115 10.93 25.32 4.66
N LEU A 116 11.47 26.49 4.99
CA LEU A 116 12.86 26.65 5.45
C LEU A 116 13.03 26.48 6.96
N SER A 117 11.94 26.20 7.69
CA SER A 117 12.01 25.85 9.11
C SER A 117 12.72 24.51 9.29
N PHE A 118 13.41 24.37 10.42
CA PHE A 118 14.01 23.11 10.85
C PHE A 118 12.98 21.97 10.91
N GLN A 119 11.73 22.26 11.26
CA GLN A 119 10.63 21.28 11.25
C GLN A 119 10.28 20.78 9.83
N ALA A 120 10.32 21.64 8.81
CA ALA A 120 10.03 21.22 7.46
C ALA A 120 11.10 20.27 6.90
N ILE A 121 12.38 20.49 7.25
CA ILE A 121 13.47 19.56 6.90
C ILE A 121 13.19 18.16 7.50
N ILE A 122 12.74 18.11 8.75
CA ILE A 122 12.38 16.85 9.41
C ILE A 122 11.21 16.17 8.68
N TYR A 123 10.14 16.89 8.34
CA TYR A 123 9.00 16.32 7.62
C TYR A 123 9.38 15.84 6.21
N VAL A 124 10.17 16.62 5.48
CA VAL A 124 10.69 16.23 4.17
C VAL A 124 11.55 14.97 4.29
N PHE A 125 12.41 14.90 5.30
CA PHE A 125 13.25 13.72 5.53
C PHE A 125 12.41 12.49 5.87
N ILE A 126 11.39 12.60 6.73
CA ILE A 126 10.48 11.51 7.08
C ILE A 126 9.72 11.03 5.83
N ALA A 127 9.15 11.95 5.05
CA ALA A 127 8.44 11.62 3.81
C ALA A 127 9.38 10.95 2.79
N PHE A 128 10.56 11.54 2.56
CA PHE A 128 11.58 11.00 1.67
C PHE A 128 12.02 9.60 2.08
N CYS A 129 12.34 9.39 3.36
CA CYS A 129 12.74 8.06 3.84
C CYS A 129 11.60 7.05 3.68
N GLY A 130 10.36 7.40 4.00
CA GLY A 130 9.19 6.54 3.82
C GLY A 130 9.02 6.10 2.36
N ASP A 131 9.03 7.06 1.44
CA ASP A 131 8.87 6.81 0.00
C ASP A 131 10.06 6.05 -0.60
N PHE A 132 11.28 6.39 -0.19
CA PHE A 132 12.50 5.73 -0.63
C PHE A 132 12.50 4.25 -0.23
N PHE A 133 12.20 3.93 1.03
CA PHE A 133 12.15 2.54 1.48
C PHE A 133 10.98 1.76 0.89
N SER A 134 9.80 2.39 0.73
CA SER A 134 8.65 1.78 0.05
C SER A 134 8.98 1.40 -1.41
N THR A 135 9.61 2.33 -2.14
CA THR A 135 10.03 2.11 -3.53
C THR A 135 11.10 1.03 -3.62
N LEU A 136 12.11 1.05 -2.75
CA LEU A 136 13.13 -0.01 -2.70
C LEU A 136 12.52 -1.37 -2.38
N GLY A 137 11.61 -1.44 -1.39
CA GLY A 137 10.98 -2.68 -0.96
C GLY A 137 10.12 -3.30 -2.06
N THR A 138 9.34 -2.49 -2.79
CA THR A 138 8.53 -2.95 -3.91
C THR A 138 9.38 -3.42 -5.09
N VAL A 139 10.42 -2.66 -5.46
CA VAL A 139 11.35 -3.01 -6.54
C VAL A 139 12.11 -4.30 -6.22
N LEU A 140 12.66 -4.44 -5.01
CA LEU A 140 13.32 -5.67 -4.57
C LEU A 140 12.36 -6.85 -4.48
N GLY A 141 11.13 -6.63 -3.98
CA GLY A 141 10.10 -7.67 -3.90
C GLY A 141 9.69 -8.19 -5.28
N ALA A 142 9.47 -7.28 -6.24
CA ALA A 142 9.12 -7.63 -7.61
C ALA A 142 10.28 -8.34 -8.33
N ALA A 143 11.51 -7.81 -8.23
CA ALA A 143 12.68 -8.44 -8.82
C ALA A 143 12.97 -9.83 -8.23
N GLY A 144 12.76 -10.02 -6.92
CA GLY A 144 12.87 -11.33 -6.28
C GLY A 144 11.87 -12.33 -6.82
N LYS A 145 10.62 -11.91 -7.06
CA LYS A 145 9.61 -12.75 -7.72
C LYS A 145 9.90 -13.02 -9.20
N ALA A 146 10.58 -12.11 -9.87
CA ALA A 146 11.01 -12.24 -11.26
C ALA A 146 12.32 -13.04 -11.44
N GLY A 147 12.97 -13.47 -10.35
CA GLY A 147 14.26 -14.18 -10.43
C GLY A 147 15.43 -13.29 -10.88
N MET A 148 15.31 -11.97 -10.72
CA MET A 148 16.29 -10.97 -11.18
C MET A 148 17.28 -10.53 -10.10
N LEU A 149 17.24 -11.15 -8.91
CA LEU A 149 18.16 -10.87 -7.80
C LEU A 149 19.30 -11.87 -7.78
N ASP A 150 20.52 -11.39 -7.51
CA ASP A 150 21.67 -12.22 -7.17
C ASP A 150 21.59 -12.77 -5.73
N GLU A 151 22.56 -13.62 -5.37
CA GLU A 151 22.67 -14.20 -4.03
C GLU A 151 22.78 -13.14 -2.92
N ASP A 152 23.22 -11.93 -3.24
CA ASP A 152 23.36 -10.81 -2.31
C ASP A 152 22.13 -9.89 -2.25
N GLY A 153 21.06 -10.25 -2.97
CA GLY A 153 19.83 -9.45 -3.07
C GLY A 153 20.02 -8.15 -3.85
N ASN A 154 21.04 -8.05 -4.70
CA ASN A 154 21.19 -6.97 -5.66
C ASN A 154 20.60 -7.38 -7.01
N MET A 155 20.32 -6.39 -7.86
CA MET A 155 20.03 -6.62 -9.27
C MET A 155 21.32 -6.42 -10.07
N PRO A 156 22.02 -7.50 -10.48
CA PRO A 156 23.19 -7.38 -11.34
C PRO A 156 22.76 -6.89 -12.72
N GLY A 157 23.19 -5.68 -13.09
CA GLY A 157 22.85 -5.05 -14.36
C GLY A 157 21.39 -4.62 -14.45
N MET A 158 21.04 -3.48 -13.86
CA MET A 158 19.78 -2.80 -14.21
C MET A 158 19.85 -2.48 -15.71
N PRO A 159 19.15 -3.20 -16.59
CA PRO A 159 19.14 -2.83 -17.99
C PRO A 159 18.35 -1.53 -18.08
N MET A 160 18.75 -0.64 -18.99
CA MET A 160 18.09 0.66 -19.24
C MET A 160 16.57 0.53 -19.51
N SER A 161 16.07 -0.69 -19.72
CA SER A 161 14.66 -1.03 -19.91
C SER A 161 13.78 -0.87 -18.66
N ILE A 162 14.30 -1.00 -17.43
CA ILE A 162 13.51 -0.81 -16.20
C ILE A 162 13.30 0.69 -15.90
N LEU A 163 14.24 1.54 -16.32
CA LEU A 163 14.16 3.01 -16.23
C LEU A 163 13.09 3.63 -17.15
N ARG A 164 12.49 2.85 -18.06
CA ARG A 164 11.39 3.32 -18.92
C ARG A 164 10.00 3.08 -18.32
N VAL A 165 9.91 2.33 -17.22
CA VAL A 165 8.63 1.93 -16.59
C VAL A 165 8.41 2.65 -15.25
N LEU A 166 9.43 3.33 -14.73
CA LEU A 166 9.36 4.29 -13.63
C LEU A 166 9.36 5.71 -14.21
#